data_AF-A0A2L2YRX8-F1
#
_entry.id   AF-A0A2L2YRX8-F1
#
_cell.length_a   1.000
_cell.length_b   1.000
_cell.length_c   1.000
_cell.angle_alpha   90.00
_cell.angle_beta   90.00
_cell.angle_gamma   90.00
#
_symmetry.space_group_name_H-M   'P 1'
#
loop_
_entity.id
_entity.type
_entity.pdbx_description
1 polymer ?
#
loop_
_entity_poly.entity_id
_entity_poly.type
_entity_poly.pdbx_seq_one_letter_code
_entity_poly.pdbx_strand_id
1 'polypeptide(L)'
;ILKCIGFILCVTGFSYQVSEFMVRFYSHPTVVNIDINETPKFVVPALTFCNLNPIRRSTYCNENPDNCEKPADIQQFCLDMPHYCRQEDMSQFLMPKNHIYSRMTPEEKGRSQVLNQFTSI
;
A
#
# COMPACT_ATOMS: atom_id res chain seq x y z
N ILE A 1 -32.09 40.98 -49.83
CA ILE A 1 -32.34 41.01 -48.37
C ILE A 1 -32.51 39.59 -47.81
N LEU A 2 -33.55 38.83 -48.17
CA LEU A 2 -33.77 37.45 -47.66
C LEU A 2 -32.56 36.51 -47.87
N LYS A 3 -31.94 36.55 -49.05
CA LYS A 3 -30.71 35.79 -49.35
C LYS A 3 -29.53 36.17 -48.46
N CYS A 4 -29.38 37.44 -48.13
CA CYS A 4 -28.32 37.92 -47.23
C CYS A 4 -28.56 37.47 -45.80
N ILE A 5 -29.82 37.50 -45.33
CA ILE A 5 -30.19 37.01 -43.99
C ILE A 5 -29.91 35.51 -43.89
N GLY A 6 -30.31 34.72 -44.89
CA GLY A 6 -30.00 33.29 -44.93
C GLY A 6 -28.50 33.03 -44.91
N PHE A 7 -27.72 33.79 -45.68
CA PHE A 7 -26.26 33.68 -45.68
C PHE A 7 -25.65 33.98 -44.31
N ILE A 8 -26.10 35.06 -43.64
CA ILE A 8 -25.63 35.42 -42.30
C ILE A 8 -25.95 34.32 -41.29
N LEU A 9 -27.17 33.78 -41.30
CA LEU A 9 -27.58 32.69 -40.41
C LEU A 9 -26.75 31.41 -40.63
N CYS A 10 -26.42 31.09 -41.89
CA CYS A 10 -25.56 29.94 -42.19
C CYS A 10 -24.12 30.15 -41.71
N VAL A 11 -23.56 31.35 -41.90
CA VAL A 11 -22.19 31.66 -41.48
C VAL A 11 -22.06 31.65 -39.96
N THR A 12 -23.04 32.20 -39.23
CA THR A 12 -23.03 32.16 -37.76
C THR A 12 -23.19 30.74 -37.23
N GLY A 13 -24.10 29.95 -37.81
CA GLY A 13 -24.28 28.54 -37.43
C GLY A 13 -23.02 27.70 -37.67
N PHE A 14 -22.38 27.87 -38.83
CA PHE A 14 -21.13 27.19 -39.15
C PHE A 14 -20.00 27.59 -38.19
N SER A 15 -19.87 28.89 -37.92
CA SER A 15 -18.82 29.40 -37.00
C SER A 15 -19.01 28.88 -35.58
N TYR A 16 -20.26 28.76 -35.11
CA TYR A 16 -20.58 28.18 -33.80
C TYR A 16 -20.17 26.70 -33.73
N GLN A 17 -20.53 25.90 -34.73
CA GLN A 17 -20.20 24.48 -34.77
C GLN A 17 -18.69 24.22 -34.82
N VAL A 18 -17.95 25.02 -35.61
CA VAL A 18 -16.48 24.92 -35.68
C VAL A 18 -15.83 25.31 -34.36
N SER A 19 -16.36 26.31 -33.66
CA SER A 19 -15.80 26.77 -32.37
C SER A 19 -15.95 25.69 -31.28
N GLU A 20 -17.11 25.06 -31.18
CA GLU A 20 -17.34 23.92 -30.26
C GLU A 20 -16.39 22.76 -30.55
N PHE A 21 -16.21 22.42 -31.84
CA PHE A 21 -15.27 21.38 -32.24
C PHE A 21 -13.82 21.74 -31.86
N MET A 22 -13.41 23.00 -32.06
CA MET A 22 -12.07 23.47 -31.68
C MET A 22 -11.84 23.36 -30.18
N VAL A 23 -12.80 23.77 -29.33
CA VAL A 23 -12.69 23.61 -27.87
C VAL A 23 -12.53 22.13 -27.49
N ARG A 24 -13.30 21.24 -28.12
CA ARG A 24 -13.17 19.80 -27.88
C ARG A 24 -11.84 19.23 -28.38
N PHE A 25 -11.30 19.75 -29.48
CA PHE A 25 -10.01 19.34 -30.01
C PHE A 25 -8.84 19.78 -29.11
N TYR A 26 -8.83 21.04 -28.66
CA TYR A 26 -7.78 21.59 -27.79
C TYR A 26 -7.86 21.11 -26.34
N SER A 27 -8.99 20.56 -25.90
CA SER A 27 -9.09 19.92 -24.57
C SER A 27 -8.42 18.55 -24.50
N HIS A 28 -7.87 18.04 -25.63
CA HIS A 28 -7.17 16.76 -25.72
C HIS A 28 -7.83 15.61 -24.92
N PRO A 29 -9.14 15.36 -25.12
CA PRO A 29 -9.83 14.32 -24.36
C PRO A 29 -9.30 12.94 -24.78
N THR A 30 -8.69 12.23 -23.86
CA THR A 30 -8.27 10.85 -24.07
C THR A 30 -9.44 9.91 -23.81
N VAL A 31 -9.76 9.06 -24.79
CA VAL A 31 -10.71 7.95 -24.59
C VAL A 31 -9.90 6.72 -24.21
N VAL A 32 -10.13 6.19 -23.01
CA VAL A 32 -9.53 4.93 -22.57
C VAL A 32 -10.54 3.83 -22.83
N ASN A 33 -10.26 2.98 -23.81
CA ASN A 33 -11.00 1.74 -24.00
C ASN A 33 -10.29 0.65 -23.20
N ILE A 34 -11.05 -0.01 -22.32
CA ILE A 34 -10.54 -1.10 -21.49
C ILE A 34 -11.09 -2.40 -22.07
N ASP A 35 -10.21 -3.18 -22.69
CA ASP A 35 -10.53 -4.52 -23.15
C ASP A 35 -9.95 -5.55 -22.18
N ILE A 36 -10.80 -6.44 -21.68
CA ILE A 36 -10.39 -7.54 -20.81
C ILE A 36 -10.20 -8.77 -21.68
N ASN A 37 -8.96 -9.27 -21.74
CA ASN A 37 -8.62 -10.43 -22.56
C ASN A 37 -7.89 -11.48 -21.72
N GLU A 38 -8.37 -12.72 -21.74
CA GLU A 38 -7.74 -13.84 -21.04
C GLU A 38 -6.52 -14.30 -21.86
N THR A 39 -5.32 -13.90 -21.43
CA THR A 39 -4.08 -14.24 -22.14
C THR A 39 -3.51 -15.58 -21.64
N PRO A 40 -3.09 -16.49 -22.54
CA PRO A 40 -2.58 -17.81 -22.14
C PRO A 40 -1.19 -17.75 -21.46
N LYS A 41 -0.57 -16.57 -21.41
CA LYS A 41 0.73 -16.33 -20.77
C LYS A 41 0.64 -15.06 -19.96
N PHE A 42 0.56 -15.22 -18.64
CA PHE A 42 0.55 -14.12 -17.68
C PHE A 42 1.97 -13.91 -17.11
N VAL A 43 2.42 -12.65 -17.07
CA VAL A 43 3.69 -12.30 -16.41
C VAL A 43 3.41 -12.23 -14.91
N VAL A 44 4.03 -13.14 -14.15
CA VAL A 44 3.91 -13.16 -12.69
C VAL A 44 4.55 -11.87 -12.12
N PRO A 45 3.84 -11.11 -11.28
CA PRO A 45 4.40 -9.91 -10.67
C PRO A 45 5.48 -10.27 -9.65
N ALA A 46 6.35 -9.30 -9.36
CA ALA A 46 7.30 -9.45 -8.26
C ALA A 46 6.55 -9.48 -6.92
N LEU A 47 6.70 -10.58 -6.18
CA LEU A 47 6.17 -10.71 -4.82
C LEU A 47 7.21 -10.21 -3.82
N THR A 48 6.85 -9.20 -3.03
CA THR A 48 7.71 -8.66 -1.96
C THR A 48 7.08 -8.96 -0.61
N PHE A 49 7.81 -9.68 0.24
CA PHE A 49 7.38 -10.00 1.60
C PHE A 49 8.26 -9.27 2.61
N CYS A 50 7.63 -8.63 3.59
CA CYS A 50 8.32 -7.91 4.66
C CYS A 50 8.02 -8.56 6.01
N ASN A 51 9.05 -8.65 6.86
CA ASN A 51 8.82 -8.93 8.27
C ASN A 51 8.15 -7.70 8.91
N LEU A 52 7.04 -7.92 9.63
CA LEU A 52 6.35 -6.86 10.36
C LEU A 52 7.20 -6.33 11.52
N ASN A 53 8.18 -7.10 11.99
CA ASN A 53 9.14 -6.62 12.94
C ASN A 53 10.22 -5.79 12.23
N PRO A 54 10.27 -4.46 12.43
CA PRO A 54 11.22 -3.59 11.73
C PRO A 54 12.66 -3.79 12.21
N ILE A 55 12.86 -4.33 13.42
CA ILE A 55 14.18 -4.41 14.05
C ILE A 55 14.44 -5.79 14.65
N ARG A 56 15.59 -6.36 14.32
CA ARG A 56 16.03 -7.61 14.94
C ARG A 56 16.52 -7.35 16.37
N ARG A 57 15.79 -7.91 17.34
CA ARG A 57 16.06 -7.81 18.80
C ARG A 57 17.53 -8.04 19.15
N SER A 58 18.12 -9.13 18.64
CA SER A 58 19.51 -9.50 18.95
C SER A 58 20.51 -8.45 18.46
N THR A 59 20.30 -7.89 17.27
CA THR A 59 21.18 -6.86 16.70
C THR A 59 21.02 -5.54 17.47
N TYR A 60 19.78 -5.14 17.76
CA TYR A 60 19.51 -3.92 18.52
C TYR A 60 20.11 -3.94 19.92
N CYS A 61 19.94 -5.04 20.68
CA CYS A 61 20.47 -5.14 22.03
C CYS A 61 22.00 -5.32 22.07
N ASN A 62 22.62 -5.77 20.98
CA ASN A 62 24.08 -5.80 20.87
C ASN A 62 24.64 -4.38 20.66
N GLU A 63 23.95 -3.53 19.90
CA GLU A 63 24.37 -2.14 19.63
C GLU A 63 23.98 -1.17 20.75
N ASN A 64 22.87 -1.43 21.44
CA ASN A 64 22.30 -0.56 22.47
C ASN A 64 21.99 -1.35 23.76
N PRO A 65 23.02 -1.86 24.48
CA PRO A 65 22.82 -2.72 25.64
C PRO A 65 22.07 -2.01 26.79
N ASP A 66 22.32 -0.71 26.98
CA ASP A 66 21.68 0.09 28.04
C ASP A 66 20.16 0.21 27.86
N ASN A 67 19.68 0.06 26.62
CA ASN A 67 18.27 0.15 26.26
C ASN A 67 17.58 -1.22 26.23
N CYS A 68 18.23 -2.27 26.72
CA CYS A 68 17.65 -3.60 26.83
C CYS A 68 17.61 -4.10 28.28
N GLU A 69 16.65 -4.96 28.56
CA GLU A 69 16.42 -5.60 29.85
C GLU A 69 16.05 -7.06 29.69
N LYS A 70 16.14 -7.81 30.79
CA LYS A 70 15.64 -9.19 30.84
C LYS A 70 14.17 -9.17 31.28
N PRO A 71 13.33 -10.08 30.79
CA PRO A 71 11.98 -10.25 31.31
C PRO A 71 12.01 -10.47 32.83
N ALA A 72 11.21 -9.72 33.59
CA ALA A 72 11.12 -9.86 35.04
C ALA A 72 10.59 -11.25 35.45
N ASP A 73 9.67 -11.81 34.65
CA ASP A 73 9.18 -13.18 34.77
C ASP A 73 9.24 -13.87 33.42
N ILE A 74 10.14 -14.85 33.30
CA ILE A 74 10.36 -15.64 32.09
C ILE A 74 9.17 -16.55 31.82
N GLN A 75 8.54 -17.12 32.85
CA GLN A 75 7.45 -18.08 32.67
C GLN A 75 6.22 -17.37 32.11
N GLN A 76 5.84 -16.24 32.71
CA GLN A 76 4.72 -15.43 32.22
C GLN A 76 5.00 -14.90 30.81
N PHE A 77 6.23 -14.43 30.55
CA PHE A 77 6.63 -13.98 29.23
C PHE A 77 6.51 -15.08 28.16
N CYS A 78 6.88 -16.32 28.49
CA CYS A 78 6.78 -17.44 27.55
C CYS A 78 5.34 -17.93 27.33
N LEU A 79 4.45 -17.74 28.30
CA LEU A 79 3.01 -17.98 28.11
C LEU A 79 2.42 -16.96 27.13
N ASP A 80 2.79 -15.69 27.27
CA ASP A 80 2.27 -14.61 26.43
C ASP A 80 2.91 -14.62 25.03
N MET A 81 4.20 -14.96 24.93
CA MET A 81 5.00 -14.88 23.70
C MET A 81 5.82 -16.16 23.44
N PRO A 82 5.15 -17.31 23.21
CA PRO A 82 5.81 -18.62 23.14
C PRO A 82 6.81 -18.75 21.98
N HIS A 83 6.65 -17.96 20.92
CA HIS A 83 7.54 -17.97 19.76
C HIS A 83 8.97 -17.50 20.08
N TYR A 84 9.16 -16.74 21.16
CA TYR A 84 10.49 -16.29 21.59
C TYR A 84 11.21 -17.28 22.51
N CYS A 85 10.49 -18.23 23.11
CA CYS A 85 11.02 -19.17 24.10
C CYS A 85 11.39 -20.54 23.51
N ARG A 86 11.75 -20.58 22.22
CA ARG A 86 12.14 -21.82 21.54
C ARG A 86 13.51 -22.35 22.00
N GLN A 87 14.33 -21.51 22.63
CA GLN A 87 15.64 -21.88 23.16
C GLN A 87 15.55 -22.27 24.64
N GLU A 88 16.21 -23.36 25.01
CA GLU A 88 16.25 -23.87 26.39
C GLU A 88 16.98 -22.92 27.35
N ASP A 89 17.96 -22.16 26.83
CA ASP A 89 18.72 -21.19 27.63
C ASP A 89 18.26 -19.74 27.35
N MET A 90 17.40 -19.24 28.24
CA MET A 90 16.91 -17.87 28.26
C MET A 90 17.80 -16.93 29.10
N SER A 91 18.94 -17.40 29.62
CA SER A 91 19.79 -16.62 30.54
C SER A 91 20.40 -15.37 29.91
N GLN A 92 20.65 -15.40 28.60
CA GLN A 92 21.19 -14.28 27.80
C GLN A 92 20.11 -13.54 27.01
N PHE A 93 18.83 -13.84 27.24
CA PHE A 93 17.72 -13.22 26.53
C PHE A 93 17.53 -11.77 26.97
N LEU A 94 17.67 -10.85 26.02
CA LEU A 94 17.48 -9.41 26.22
C LEU A 94 16.38 -8.88 25.28
N MET A 95 15.55 -7.97 25.78
CA MET A 95 14.52 -7.27 25.03
C MET A 95 14.64 -5.75 25.23
N PRO A 96 14.28 -4.92 24.25
CA PRO A 96 14.26 -3.47 24.43
C PRO A 96 13.32 -3.04 25.57
N LYS A 97 13.78 -2.12 26.43
CA LYS A 97 13.03 -1.57 27.58
C LYS A 97 11.73 -0.87 27.16
N ASN A 98 11.80 -0.14 26.06
CA ASN A 98 10.61 0.49 25.50
C ASN A 98 9.90 -0.55 24.64
N HIS A 99 8.63 -0.86 24.95
CA HIS A 99 7.72 -1.72 24.18
C HIS A 99 7.40 -1.21 22.76
N ILE A 100 8.34 -0.51 22.10
CA ILE A 100 8.20 0.07 20.75
C ILE A 100 7.82 -1.02 19.73
N TYR A 101 8.07 -2.30 20.03
CA TYR A 101 7.90 -3.42 19.10
C TYR A 101 6.84 -4.45 19.49
N SER A 102 6.14 -4.30 20.61
CA SER A 102 5.27 -5.37 21.15
C SER A 102 3.78 -5.04 21.22
N ARG A 103 3.36 -3.81 20.91
CA ARG A 103 1.95 -3.52 20.66
C ARG A 103 1.79 -2.99 19.24
N MET A 104 1.55 -3.88 18.28
CA MET A 104 0.73 -3.46 17.15
C MET A 104 -0.59 -2.98 17.75
N THR A 105 -0.94 -1.74 17.48
CA THR A 105 -2.27 -1.24 17.80
C THR A 105 -3.32 -2.12 17.13
N PRO A 106 -4.54 -2.24 17.67
CA PRO A 106 -5.61 -3.01 17.03
C PRO A 106 -5.83 -2.64 15.55
N GLU A 107 -5.58 -1.37 15.19
CA GLU A 107 -5.62 -0.87 13.81
C GLU A 107 -4.52 -1.45 12.91
N GLU A 108 -3.28 -1.55 13.40
CA GLU A 108 -2.15 -2.14 12.66
C GLU A 108 -2.32 -3.64 12.45
N LYS A 109 -2.90 -4.33 13.45
CA LYS A 109 -3.26 -5.75 13.35
C LYS A 109 -4.32 -5.98 12.26
N GLY A 110 -5.34 -5.11 12.20
CA GLY A 110 -6.36 -5.17 11.14
C GLY A 110 -5.79 -4.93 9.74
N ARG A 111 -4.86 -3.98 9.59
CA ARG A 111 -4.22 -3.68 8.30
C ARG A 111 -3.33 -4.83 7.80
N SER A 112 -2.64 -5.53 8.70
CA SER A 112 -1.79 -6.68 8.35
C SER A 112 -2.61 -7.89 7.90
N GLN A 113 -3.79 -8.13 8.49
CA GLN A 113 -4.70 -9.20 8.06
C GLN A 113 -5.25 -8.97 6.65
N VAL A 114 -5.57 -7.72 6.30
CA VAL A 114 -6.03 -7.36 4.96
C VAL A 114 -4.94 -7.64 3.90
N LEU A 115 -3.67 -7.34 4.20
CA LEU A 115 -2.55 -7.61 3.28
C LEU A 115 -2.36 -9.12 2.99
N ASN A 116 -2.58 -9.97 3.99
CA ASN A 116 -2.49 -11.43 3.84
C ASN A 116 -3.68 -12.01 3.03
N GLN A 117 -4.80 -11.32 2.96
CA GLN A 117 -5.95 -11.77 2.17
C GLN A 117 -5.75 -11.56 0.66
N PHE A 118 -4.94 -10.57 0.26
CA PHE A 118 -4.57 -10.35 -1.13
C PHE A 118 -3.44 -11.25 -1.64
N THR A 119 -2.80 -12.03 -0.75
CA THR A 119 -1.73 -12.99 -1.10
C THR A 119 -2.20 -14.45 -1.17
N SER A 120 -3.48 -14.71 -0.83
CA SER A 120 -4.15 -16.00 -1.09
C SER A 120 -4.87 -15.96 -2.45
N ILE A 121 -4.09 -15.96 -3.53
CA ILE A 121 -4.52 -16.40 -4.87
C ILE A 121 -3.55 -17.49 -5.30
#